data_AF-A0A4Q2DTU2-F1
#
_entry.id   AF-A0A4Q2DTU2-F1
#
_cell.length_a   1.000
_cell.length_b   1.000
_cell.length_c   1.000
_cell.angle_alpha   90.00
_cell.angle_beta   90.00
_cell.angle_gamma   90.00
#
_symmetry.space_group_name_H-M   'P 1'
#
loop_
_entity.id
_entity.type
_entity.pdbx_description
1 polymer ?
#
loop_
_entity_poly.entity_id
_entity_poly.type
_entity_poly.pdbx_seq_one_letter_code
_entity_poly.pdbx_strand_id
1 'polypeptide(L)'
;MDERGNKDNRNLVATLNFEGTSAAVYMIFFIRALDSASTGPANLTFYIDGIMRSTSSVRPEDYAFNLNNFTPSMEVFRASDIDPNIAHSLRIQWTHGGVTRPAVVVALDYIEFA
;
A
#
# COMPACT_ATOMS: atom_id res chain seq x y z
N MET A 1 -34.36 1.40 5.89
CA MET A 1 -33.16 0.69 5.41
C MET A 1 -32.87 1.23 4.04
N ASP A 2 -31.98 2.21 3.93
CA ASP A 2 -31.58 2.74 2.63
C ASP A 2 -30.43 1.89 2.07
N GLU A 3 -30.61 1.44 0.84
CA GLU A 3 -29.62 0.70 0.06
C GLU A 3 -28.50 1.62 -0.46
N ARG A 4 -28.04 2.57 0.36
CA ARG A 4 -26.78 3.28 0.12
C ARG A 4 -25.65 2.35 0.54
N GLY A 5 -25.44 1.32 -0.28
CA GLY A 5 -24.23 0.51 -0.22
C GLY A 5 -23.02 1.44 -0.09
N ASN A 6 -22.16 1.12 0.86
CA ASN A 6 -20.90 1.78 1.20
C ASN A 6 -20.06 2.08 -0.05
N LYS A 7 -20.36 3.17 -0.76
CA LYS A 7 -19.88 3.45 -2.13
C LYS A 7 -18.50 4.13 -2.18
N ASP A 8 -17.91 4.47 -1.04
CA ASP A 8 -16.71 5.30 -1.01
C ASP A 8 -15.44 4.60 -0.50
N ASN A 9 -15.48 3.32 -0.15
CA ASN A 9 -14.26 2.56 0.12
C ASN A 9 -13.74 1.91 -1.16
N ARG A 10 -12.92 2.65 -1.91
CA ARG A 10 -12.22 2.11 -3.07
C ARG A 10 -11.00 1.36 -2.58
N ASN A 11 -10.87 0.12 -3.06
CA ASN A 11 -9.83 -0.80 -2.65
C ASN A 11 -9.14 -1.39 -3.86
N LEU A 12 -7.81 -1.34 -3.88
CA LEU A 12 -6.96 -2.08 -4.80
C LEU A 12 -6.14 -3.10 -3.99
N VAL A 13 -6.19 -4.36 -4.43
CA VAL A 13 -5.51 -5.46 -3.75
C VAL A 13 -4.54 -6.14 -4.71
N ALA A 14 -3.32 -6.38 -4.23
CA ALA A 14 -2.39 -7.32 -4.85
C ALA A 14 -2.13 -8.47 -3.87
N THR A 15 -2.04 -9.69 -4.38
CA THR A 15 -1.70 -10.88 -3.59
C THR A 15 -0.61 -11.66 -4.30
N LEU A 16 0.45 -11.98 -3.57
CA LEU A 16 1.57 -12.77 -4.05
C LEU A 16 1.77 -13.95 -3.10
N ASN A 17 2.02 -15.12 -3.67
CA ASN A 17 2.39 -16.29 -2.88
C ASN A 17 3.92 -16.42 -2.86
N PHE A 18 4.49 -16.83 -1.74
CA PHE A 18 5.92 -17.04 -1.60
C PHE A 18 6.22 -18.22 -0.66
N GLU A 19 7.38 -18.83 -0.84
CA GLU A 19 7.95 -19.84 0.06
C GLU A 19 9.22 -19.21 0.65
N GLY A 20 9.23 -18.98 1.97
CA GLY A 20 10.31 -18.28 2.63
C GLY A 20 9.97 -17.89 4.06
N THR A 21 11.01 -17.53 4.82
CA THR A 21 10.95 -17.08 6.21
C THR A 21 10.75 -15.58 6.38
N SER A 22 10.86 -14.81 5.30
CA SER A 22 10.74 -13.36 5.32
C SER A 22 10.24 -12.78 4.01
N ALA A 23 9.64 -11.60 4.08
CA ALA A 23 9.27 -10.79 2.93
C ALA A 23 9.44 -9.30 3.26
N ALA A 24 9.95 -8.51 2.31
CA ALA A 24 10.05 -7.06 2.39
C ALA A 24 9.46 -6.43 1.13
N VAL A 25 8.73 -5.32 1.29
CA VAL A 25 8.04 -4.62 0.20
C VAL A 25 8.62 -3.22 0.04
N TYR A 26 9.01 -2.92 -1.18
CA TYR A 26 9.57 -1.64 -1.58
C TYR A 26 8.64 -0.94 -2.57
N MET A 27 8.39 0.34 -2.33
CA MET A 27 7.44 1.13 -3.12
C MET A 27 8.00 2.50 -3.49
N ILE A 28 7.45 3.04 -4.58
CA ILE A 28 7.65 4.41 -5.02
C ILE A 28 6.32 5.16 -4.89
N PHE A 29 6.36 6.37 -4.35
CA PHE A 29 5.20 7.24 -4.19
C PHE A 29 5.25 8.40 -5.17
N PHE A 30 4.10 8.72 -5.77
CA PHE A 30 3.94 9.85 -6.70
C PHE A 30 2.95 10.85 -6.11
N ILE A 31 3.32 12.13 -6.09
CA ILE A 31 2.36 13.19 -5.73
C ILE A 31 1.60 13.67 -6.96
N ARG A 32 0.27 13.79 -6.86
CA ARG A 32 -0.59 14.37 -7.90
C ARG A 32 -0.54 15.90 -7.89
N ALA A 33 0.65 16.48 -7.96
CA ALA A 33 0.86 17.92 -7.76
C ALA A 33 0.05 18.83 -8.71
N LEU A 34 -0.31 18.33 -9.90
CA LEU A 34 -1.07 19.08 -10.90
C LEU A 34 -2.60 18.97 -10.75
N ASP A 35 -3.09 18.12 -9.85
CA ASP A 35 -4.52 17.92 -9.61
C ASP A 35 -4.88 18.40 -8.20
N SER A 36 -5.23 19.67 -8.08
CA SER A 36 -5.61 20.30 -6.81
C SER A 36 -6.89 19.70 -6.19
N ALA A 37 -7.66 18.90 -6.94
CA ALA A 37 -8.81 18.18 -6.43
C ALA A 37 -8.43 16.83 -5.80
N SER A 38 -7.19 16.37 -5.96
CA SER A 38 -6.70 15.14 -5.34
C SER A 38 -6.21 15.40 -3.91
N THR A 39 -7.15 15.38 -2.95
CA THR A 39 -6.89 15.64 -1.52
C THR A 39 -7.34 14.50 -0.60
N GLY A 40 -7.84 13.40 -1.18
CA GLY A 40 -8.45 12.32 -0.43
C GLY A 40 -7.44 11.54 0.43
N PRO A 41 -7.89 10.94 1.54
CA PRO A 41 -7.06 10.04 2.34
C PRO A 41 -6.80 8.71 1.61
N ALA A 42 -5.62 8.14 1.86
CA ALA A 42 -5.27 6.78 1.45
C ALA A 42 -4.52 6.04 2.58
N ASN A 43 -4.65 4.72 2.58
CA ASN A 43 -3.89 3.84 3.48
C ASN A 43 -3.31 2.65 2.71
N LEU A 44 -2.14 2.20 3.13
CA LEU A 44 -1.55 0.92 2.76
C LEU A 44 -1.66 -0.05 3.93
N THR A 45 -2.16 -1.25 3.68
CA THR A 45 -2.28 -2.31 4.69
C THR A 45 -1.65 -3.59 4.16
N PHE A 46 -0.83 -4.23 4.99
CA PHE A 46 -0.10 -5.44 4.66
C PHE A 46 -0.57 -6.61 5.51
N TYR A 47 -0.71 -7.78 4.87
CA TYR A 47 -1.13 -9.01 5.52
C TYR A 47 -0.20 -10.15 5.12
N ILE A 48 0.04 -11.07 6.06
CA ILE A 48 0.64 -12.38 5.81
C ILE A 48 -0.39 -13.42 6.22
N ASP A 49 -0.77 -14.31 5.31
CA ASP A 49 -1.77 -15.39 5.52
C ASP A 49 -3.11 -14.88 6.06
N GLY A 50 -3.53 -13.74 5.52
CA GLY A 50 -4.77 -13.06 5.94
C GLY A 50 -4.68 -12.33 7.29
N ILE A 51 -3.58 -12.48 8.03
CA ILE A 51 -3.35 -11.77 9.30
C ILE A 51 -2.75 -10.39 8.98
N MET A 52 -3.42 -9.33 9.44
CA MET A 52 -2.93 -7.96 9.29
C MET A 52 -1.64 -7.78 10.08
N ARG A 53 -0.59 -7.29 9.41
CA ARG A 53 0.72 -7.05 10.02
C ARG A 53 0.97 -5.57 10.26
N SER A 54 0.63 -4.71 9.30
CA SER A 54 0.78 -3.27 9.45
C SER A 54 -0.23 -2.50 8.61
N THR A 55 -0.46 -1.24 9.01
CA THR A 55 -1.18 -0.27 8.21
C THR A 55 -0.52 1.09 8.36
N SER A 56 -0.43 1.85 7.27
CA SER A 56 0.09 3.21 7.26
C SER A 56 -0.83 4.13 6.46
N SER A 57 -0.99 5.35 6.95
CA SER A 57 -1.57 6.44 6.16
C SER A 57 -0.59 6.82 5.06
N VAL A 58 -1.08 7.23 3.91
CA VAL A 58 -0.28 7.74 2.79
C VAL A 58 -0.65 9.19 2.56
N ARG A 59 0.16 10.13 3.08
CA ARG A 59 -0.06 11.57 2.93
C ARG A 59 1.14 12.27 2.29
N PRO A 60 0.94 13.37 1.55
CA PRO A 60 2.06 14.08 0.92
C PRO A 60 3.18 14.48 1.89
N GLU A 61 2.83 14.91 3.10
CA GLU A 61 3.78 15.37 4.12
C GLU A 61 4.68 14.26 4.68
N ASP A 62 4.32 12.99 4.47
CA ASP A 62 5.11 11.85 4.94
C ASP A 62 6.32 11.57 4.03
N TYR A 63 6.43 12.25 2.89
CA TYR A 63 7.39 11.93 1.83
C TYR A 63 8.17 13.15 1.33
N ALA A 64 9.44 12.91 0.98
CA ALA A 64 10.27 13.87 0.26
C ALA A 64 10.23 13.58 -1.25
N PHE A 65 9.39 14.29 -2.00
CA PHE A 65 9.30 14.16 -3.45
C PHE A 65 10.43 14.91 -4.16
N ASN A 66 10.98 14.31 -5.21
CA ASN A 66 11.96 14.95 -6.08
C ASN A 66 11.31 15.94 -7.07
N LEU A 67 12.12 16.58 -7.91
CA LEU A 67 11.65 17.55 -8.92
C LEU A 67 10.69 16.95 -9.97
N ASN A 68 10.64 15.63 -10.09
CA ASN A 68 9.75 14.89 -10.97
C ASN A 68 8.51 14.33 -10.24
N ASN A 69 8.25 14.79 -9.01
CA ASN A 69 7.07 14.45 -8.20
C ASN A 69 6.98 12.98 -7.75
N PHE A 70 8.12 12.31 -7.57
CA PHE A 70 8.16 10.96 -7.00
C PHE A 70 9.25 10.79 -5.93
N THR A 71 9.11 9.78 -5.08
CA THR A 71 10.12 9.41 -4.07
C THR A 71 11.13 8.42 -4.65
N PRO A 72 12.36 8.32 -4.11
CA PRO A 72 13.14 7.09 -4.26
C PRO A 72 12.35 5.85 -3.78
N SER A 73 12.82 4.67 -4.16
CA SER A 73 12.28 3.42 -3.61
C SER A 73 12.49 3.35 -2.10
N MET A 74 11.47 2.96 -1.36
CA MET A 74 11.48 2.91 0.10
C MET A 74 10.91 1.58 0.60
N GLU A 75 11.54 1.01 1.62
CA GLU A 75 10.95 -0.11 2.37
C GLU A 75 9.74 0.39 3.15
N VAL A 76 8.58 -0.18 2.87
CA VAL A 76 7.32 0.21 3.53
C VAL A 76 6.76 -0.89 4.43
N PHE A 77 7.29 -2.10 4.29
CA PHE A 77 6.90 -3.25 5.07
C PHE A 77 8.01 -4.31 5.09
N ARG A 78 8.16 -4.95 6.24
CA ARG A 78 8.99 -6.15 6.43
C ARG A 78 8.30 -7.09 7.41
N ALA A 79 8.36 -8.38 7.10
CA ALA A 79 8.05 -9.47 8.02
C ALA A 79 9.18 -10.50 8.01
N SER A 80 9.49 -11.02 9.18
CA SER A 80 10.46 -12.09 9.44
C SER A 80 9.81 -13.18 10.29
N ASP A 81 10.56 -14.26 10.54
CA ASP A 81 10.15 -15.36 11.43
C ASP A 81 8.84 -16.03 10.97
N ILE A 82 8.69 -16.11 9.64
CA ILE A 82 7.59 -16.79 8.95
C ILE A 82 7.93 -18.29 8.83
N ASP A 83 6.92 -19.16 8.87
CA ASP A 83 7.12 -20.63 8.91
C ASP A 83 7.80 -21.14 7.62
N PRO A 84 9.02 -21.69 7.67
CA PRO A 84 9.73 -22.11 6.46
C PRO A 84 9.10 -23.32 5.76
N ASN A 85 8.13 -24.00 6.38
CA ASN A 85 7.62 -25.29 5.90
C ASN A 85 6.32 -25.20 5.12
N ILE A 86 5.76 -24.00 4.93
CA ILE A 86 4.51 -23.81 4.20
C ILE A 86 4.63 -22.66 3.18
N ALA A 87 3.75 -22.68 2.18
CA ALA A 87 3.59 -21.55 1.28
C ALA A 87 2.75 -20.46 1.96
N HIS A 88 3.19 -19.22 1.80
CA HIS A 88 2.58 -18.04 2.41
C HIS A 88 1.93 -17.15 1.36
N SER A 89 0.99 -16.32 1.82
CA SER A 89 0.40 -15.26 1.01
C SER A 89 0.72 -13.88 1.59
N LEU A 90 1.38 -13.04 0.80
CA LEU A 90 1.51 -11.61 1.05
C LEU A 90 0.37 -10.90 0.33
N ARG A 91 -0.50 -10.23 1.10
CA ARG A 91 -1.53 -9.35 0.55
C ARG A 91 -1.21 -7.90 0.85
N ILE A 92 -1.15 -7.09 -0.20
CA ILE A 92 -0.99 -5.64 -0.14
C ILE A 92 -2.34 -5.02 -0.50
N GLN A 93 -2.82 -4.13 0.35
CA GLN A 93 -4.08 -3.46 0.18
C GLN A 93 -3.88 -1.94 0.18
N TRP A 94 -4.21 -1.29 -0.93
CA TRP A 94 -4.28 0.17 -1.02
C TRP A 94 -5.74 0.60 -0.99
N THR A 95 -6.12 1.31 0.06
CA THR A 95 -7.47 1.86 0.21
C THR A 95 -7.44 3.36 0.06
N HIS A 96 -8.47 3.92 -0.54
CA HIS A 96 -8.70 5.35 -0.51
C HIS A 96 -10.19 5.65 -0.33
N GLY A 97 -10.48 6.72 0.40
CA GLY A 97 -11.83 7.07 0.83
C GLY A 97 -12.20 8.51 0.49
N GLY A 98 -13.50 8.79 0.50
CA GLY A 98 -14.04 10.13 0.27
C GLY A 98 -14.31 10.46 -1.20
N VAL A 99 -14.85 11.67 -1.41
CA VAL A 99 -15.30 12.15 -2.73
C VAL A 99 -14.12 12.39 -3.69
N THR A 100 -12.96 12.73 -3.15
CA THR A 100 -11.76 13.10 -3.90
C THR A 100 -10.77 11.95 -4.02
N ARG A 101 -9.97 11.97 -5.09
CA ARG A 101 -8.87 11.01 -5.29
C ARG A 101 -7.75 11.28 -4.27
N PRO A 102 -6.94 10.28 -3.91
CA PRO A 102 -5.83 10.50 -3.01
C PRO A 102 -4.74 11.35 -3.64
N ALA A 103 -4.15 12.24 -2.84
CA ALA A 103 -3.07 13.14 -3.24
C ALA A 103 -1.79 12.41 -3.65
N VAL A 104 -1.57 11.21 -3.08
CA VAL A 104 -0.43 10.35 -3.35
C VAL A 104 -0.90 9.05 -3.98
N VAL A 105 -0.18 8.60 -5.01
CA VAL A 105 -0.36 7.31 -5.68
C VAL A 105 0.82 6.42 -5.33
N VAL A 106 0.54 5.12 -5.25
CA VAL A 106 1.53 4.11 -4.88
C VAL A 106 1.87 3.27 -6.11
N ALA A 107 3.15 3.02 -6.33
CA ALA A 107 3.65 1.99 -7.23
C ALA A 107 4.45 0.96 -6.43
N LEU A 108 4.16 -0.32 -6.69
CA LEU A 108 5.03 -1.41 -6.23
C LEU A 108 6.30 -1.40 -7.08
N ASP A 109 7.46 -1.29 -6.44
CA ASP A 109 8.74 -1.33 -7.13
C ASP A 109 9.25 -2.78 -7.17
N TYR A 110 9.60 -3.33 -6.01
CA TYR A 110 10.00 -4.73 -5.89
C TYR A 110 9.66 -5.33 -4.53
N ILE A 111 9.75 -6.65 -4.47
CA ILE A 111 9.55 -7.45 -3.26
C ILE A 111 10.77 -8.36 -3.14
N GLU A 112 11.34 -8.42 -1.93
CA GLU A 112 12.36 -9.38 -1.57
C GLU A 112 11.73 -10.45 -0.69
N PHE A 113 12.14 -11.70 -0.87
CA PHE A 113 11.77 -12.81 0.01
C PHE A 113 12.97 -13.76 0.18
N ALA A 114 13.05 -14.40 1.35
CA ALA A 114 14.08 -15.36 1.71
C ALA A 114 13.51 -16.40 2.68
#